data_AF-A0A1Y2DRH8-F1
#
_entry.id   AF-A0A1Y2DRH8-F1
#
_cell.length_a   1.000
_cell.length_b   1.000
_cell.length_c   1.000
_cell.angle_alpha   90.00
_cell.angle_beta   90.00
_cell.angle_gamma   90.00
#
_symmetry.space_group_name_H-M   'P 1'
#
loop_
_entity.id
_entity.type
_entity.pdbx_description
1 polymer ?
#
loop_
_entity_poly.entity_id
_entity_poly.type
_entity_poly.pdbx_seq_one_letter_code
_entity_poly.pdbx_strand_id
1 'polypeptide(L)'
;MFSLWRENKKFHCLAGWRDELYPIFGKDHKPLLVVERAGGGLLGIRHFGVHINGYVRDKDENGKPIIKMWIAKRALTKQTFPDMYDNVVAGGLPVGQTPIECAIRECMEEAYFPEEIAKKVVPVGAVTYTFYNFDGIKPENQYLYDLELSKDELPKINDGEVQSFNLWDFDKITEVLKNHEFCPTAGLIVIEFMIRHGIITPNNEKDYLDIISSFHNDIGFPGPAHC
;
A
#
# COMPACT_ATOMS: atom_id res chain seq x y z
N MET A 1 13.13 16.04 -19.63
CA MET A 1 13.89 14.78 -19.86
C MET A 1 12.97 13.58 -20.03
N PHE A 2 12.16 13.22 -19.02
CA PHE A 2 11.26 12.07 -19.12
C PHE A 2 10.22 12.15 -20.24
N SER A 3 9.66 13.32 -20.55
CA SER A 3 8.72 13.47 -21.68
C SER A 3 9.37 13.08 -23.02
N LEU A 4 10.59 13.55 -23.27
CA LEU A 4 11.37 13.17 -24.46
C LEU A 4 11.64 11.65 -24.49
N TRP A 5 12.01 11.06 -23.35
CA TRP A 5 12.23 9.61 -23.27
C TRP A 5 10.95 8.80 -23.46
N ARG A 6 9.80 9.30 -22.98
CA ARG A 6 8.47 8.71 -23.18
C ARG A 6 8.07 8.76 -24.66
N GLU A 7 8.18 9.92 -25.30
CA GLU A 7 7.88 10.11 -26.72
C GLU A 7 8.71 9.17 -27.60
N ASN A 8 9.99 9.01 -27.26
CA ASN A 8 10.90 8.11 -27.95
C ASN A 8 10.85 6.65 -27.47
N LYS A 9 9.90 6.30 -26.58
CA LYS A 9 9.70 4.96 -25.99
C LYS A 9 11.01 4.32 -25.49
N LYS A 10 11.87 5.12 -24.86
CA LYS A 10 13.21 4.68 -24.42
C LYS A 10 13.17 3.73 -23.23
N PHE A 11 12.20 3.92 -22.34
CA PHE A 11 12.03 3.12 -21.12
C PHE A 11 10.59 2.67 -21.00
N HIS A 12 10.39 1.39 -20.68
CA HIS A 12 9.07 0.77 -20.58
C HIS A 12 8.19 1.45 -19.53
N CYS A 13 8.73 1.68 -18.33
CA CYS A 13 8.02 2.35 -17.22
C CYS A 13 7.37 3.68 -17.57
N LEU A 14 7.96 4.47 -18.48
CA LEU A 14 7.45 5.79 -18.87
C LEU A 14 6.14 5.72 -19.69
N ALA A 15 5.76 4.54 -20.18
CA ALA A 15 4.43 4.31 -20.75
C ALA A 15 3.33 4.44 -19.68
N GLY A 16 3.65 4.10 -18.41
CA GLY A 16 2.76 4.21 -17.26
C GLY A 16 2.69 5.61 -16.65
N TRP A 17 2.63 6.64 -17.50
CA TRP A 17 2.51 8.04 -17.07
C TRP A 17 1.18 8.28 -16.33
N ARG A 18 1.20 9.08 -15.27
CA ARG A 18 0.05 9.33 -14.39
C ARG A 18 -0.22 10.81 -14.14
N ASP A 19 0.64 11.71 -14.65
CA ASP A 19 0.60 13.14 -14.33
C ASP A 19 0.70 13.37 -12.80
N GLU A 20 1.50 12.51 -12.15
CA GLU A 20 1.67 12.45 -10.71
C GLU A 20 3.15 12.64 -10.37
N LEU A 21 3.44 13.73 -9.65
CA LEU A 21 4.81 14.14 -9.35
C LEU A 21 5.25 13.64 -7.96
N TYR A 22 6.40 12.98 -7.93
CA TYR A 22 7.03 12.49 -6.71
C TYR A 22 8.21 13.39 -6.31
N PRO A 23 8.38 13.69 -5.00
CA PRO A 23 9.49 14.51 -4.52
C PRO A 23 10.80 13.72 -4.42
N ILE A 24 11.91 14.38 -4.74
CA ILE A 24 13.26 13.95 -4.35
C ILE A 24 13.74 14.88 -3.25
N PHE A 25 14.15 14.32 -2.12
CA PHE A 25 14.53 15.09 -0.94
C PHE A 25 16.03 15.41 -0.90
N GLY A 26 16.34 16.65 -0.50
CA GLY A 26 17.69 17.07 -0.15
C GLY A 26 18.10 16.57 1.25
N LYS A 27 19.36 16.79 1.61
CA LYS A 27 19.89 16.46 2.96
C LYS A 27 19.22 17.26 4.08
N ASP A 28 18.64 18.40 3.75
CA ASP A 28 17.83 19.24 4.64
C ASP A 28 16.38 18.75 4.77
N HIS A 29 16.08 17.58 4.19
CA HIS A 29 14.78 16.93 4.20
C HIS A 29 13.65 17.71 3.52
N LYS A 30 14.00 18.67 2.66
CA LYS A 30 13.03 19.42 1.86
C LYS A 30 12.99 18.86 0.43
N PRO A 31 11.84 18.93 -0.27
CA PRO A 31 11.78 18.62 -1.69
C PRO A 31 12.77 19.50 -2.46
N LEU A 32 13.78 18.88 -3.07
CA LEU A 32 14.79 19.54 -3.88
C LEU A 32 14.33 19.66 -5.34
N LEU A 33 13.71 18.60 -5.85
CA LEU A 33 13.11 18.57 -7.18
C LEU A 33 11.99 17.53 -7.22
N VAL A 34 11.19 17.57 -8.28
CA VAL A 34 10.10 16.62 -8.50
C VAL A 34 10.27 15.93 -9.84
N VAL A 35 9.81 14.68 -9.93
CA VAL A 35 9.82 13.89 -11.15
C VAL A 35 8.50 13.16 -11.32
N GLU A 36 8.17 12.82 -12.56
CA GLU A 36 7.02 11.95 -12.83
C GLU A 36 7.20 10.58 -12.17
N ARG A 37 6.17 10.12 -11.45
CA ARG A 37 6.11 8.83 -10.73
C ARG A 37 6.57 7.65 -11.59
N ALA A 38 6.18 7.63 -12.87
CA ALA A 38 6.53 6.59 -13.83
C ALA A 38 8.05 6.40 -14.00
N GLY A 39 8.83 7.48 -13.87
CA GLY A 39 10.28 7.46 -14.04
C GLY A 39 11.06 7.37 -12.73
N GLY A 40 10.41 7.35 -11.56
CA GLY A 40 11.09 7.34 -10.26
C GLY A 40 12.05 6.15 -10.09
N GLY A 41 11.63 4.97 -10.56
CA GLY A 41 12.46 3.76 -10.53
C GLY A 41 13.76 3.85 -11.34
N LEU A 42 13.77 4.63 -12.43
CA LEU A 42 14.97 4.83 -13.26
C LEU A 42 16.05 5.61 -12.51
N LEU A 43 15.65 6.46 -11.57
CA LEU A 43 16.54 7.31 -10.78
C LEU A 43 16.82 6.74 -9.39
N GLY A 44 16.18 5.64 -9.00
CA GLY A 44 16.34 5.04 -7.68
C GLY A 44 15.86 5.93 -6.54
N ILE A 45 14.90 6.83 -6.80
CA ILE A 45 14.44 7.78 -5.78
C ILE A 45 13.57 7.08 -4.74
N ARG A 46 13.46 7.65 -3.54
CA ARG A 46 12.49 7.16 -2.55
C ARG A 46 11.06 7.41 -3.04
N HIS A 47 10.26 6.35 -3.00
CA HIS A 47 8.82 6.39 -3.21
C HIS A 47 8.09 6.40 -1.88
N PHE A 48 6.94 7.05 -1.87
CA PHE A 48 6.05 7.11 -0.72
C PHE A 48 4.65 6.69 -1.14
N GLY A 49 3.93 6.07 -0.23
CA GLY A 49 2.55 5.67 -0.42
C GLY A 49 1.86 5.41 0.91
N VAL A 50 0.57 5.11 0.81
CA VAL A 50 -0.30 4.81 1.94
C VAL A 50 -1.01 3.48 1.68
N HIS A 51 -1.19 2.70 2.74
CA HIS A 51 -2.00 1.48 2.69
C HIS A 51 -2.96 1.47 3.87
N ILE A 52 -4.21 1.11 3.59
CA ILE A 52 -5.29 1.09 4.58
C ILE A 52 -5.73 -0.35 4.79
N ASN A 53 -5.64 -0.83 6.02
CA ASN A 53 -6.18 -2.12 6.43
C ASN A 53 -7.64 -1.93 6.88
N GLY A 54 -8.58 -2.20 5.99
CA GLY A 54 -10.00 -2.23 6.32
C GLY A 54 -10.35 -3.55 7.00
N TYR A 55 -10.90 -3.50 8.21
CA TYR A 55 -11.28 -4.70 8.94
C TYR A 55 -12.58 -4.53 9.70
N VAL A 56 -13.24 -5.65 9.98
CA VAL A 56 -14.44 -5.69 10.83
C VAL A 56 -14.18 -6.63 12.00
N ARG A 57 -14.77 -6.29 13.14
CA ARG A 57 -14.87 -7.23 14.27
C ARG A 57 -16.18 -7.99 14.19
N ASP A 58 -16.11 -9.29 14.38
CA ASP A 58 -17.27 -10.17 14.39
C ASP A 58 -17.16 -11.19 15.54
N LYS A 59 -18.11 -12.12 15.59
CA LYS A 59 -18.04 -13.27 16.50
C LYS A 59 -18.19 -14.56 15.71
N ASP A 60 -17.49 -15.61 16.12
CA ASP A 60 -17.70 -16.96 15.58
C ASP A 60 -19.01 -17.58 16.10
N GLU A 61 -19.30 -18.80 15.66
CA GLU A 61 -20.49 -19.57 16.05
C GLU A 61 -20.60 -19.81 17.57
N ASN A 62 -19.48 -19.76 18.29
CA ASN A 62 -19.40 -19.94 19.74
C ASN A 62 -19.37 -18.58 20.48
N GLY A 63 -19.53 -17.47 19.77
CA GLY A 63 -19.51 -16.12 20.33
C GLY A 63 -18.11 -15.55 20.61
N LYS A 64 -17.03 -16.24 20.19
CA LYS A 64 -15.66 -15.78 20.36
C LYS A 64 -15.38 -14.61 19.40
N PRO A 65 -14.74 -13.53 19.85
CA PRO A 65 -14.36 -12.43 18.96
C PRO A 65 -13.43 -12.90 17.83
N ILE A 66 -13.73 -12.50 16.61
CA ILE A 66 -12.88 -12.70 15.42
C ILE A 66 -12.71 -11.38 14.67
N ILE A 67 -11.65 -11.31 13.86
CA ILE A 67 -11.38 -10.18 12.96
C ILE A 67 -11.39 -10.74 11.53
N LYS A 68 -12.02 -9.99 10.62
CA LYS A 68 -11.98 -10.24 9.17
C LYS A 68 -11.48 -8.99 8.47
N MET A 69 -10.76 -9.15 7.37
CA MET A 69 -10.24 -8.04 6.58
C MET A 69 -10.96 -7.93 5.24
N TRP A 70 -11.19 -6.69 4.82
CA TRP A 70 -11.54 -6.37 3.45
C TRP A 70 -10.29 -6.39 2.58
N ILE A 71 -10.30 -7.22 1.56
CA ILE A 71 -9.23 -7.42 0.59
C ILE A 71 -9.73 -7.01 -0.79
N ALA A 72 -9.06 -6.04 -1.41
CA ALA A 72 -9.38 -5.63 -2.76
C ALA A 72 -8.75 -6.60 -3.77
N LYS A 73 -9.37 -6.74 -4.94
CA LYS A 73 -8.77 -7.37 -6.12
C LYS A 73 -8.51 -6.29 -7.15
N ARG A 74 -7.24 -6.12 -7.54
CA ARG A 74 -6.81 -5.10 -8.51
C ARG A 74 -7.44 -5.38 -9.87
N ALA A 75 -7.93 -4.35 -10.54
CA ALA A 75 -8.51 -4.48 -11.86
C ALA A 75 -7.49 -5.02 -12.88
N LEU A 76 -7.95 -5.73 -13.91
CA LEU A 76 -7.10 -6.23 -15.00
C LEU A 76 -6.41 -5.11 -15.79
N THR A 77 -6.97 -3.90 -15.74
CA THR A 77 -6.46 -2.69 -16.38
C THR A 77 -5.38 -1.97 -15.58
N LYS A 78 -5.13 -2.35 -14.31
CA LYS A 78 -4.06 -1.74 -13.50
C LYS A 78 -2.72 -1.98 -14.19
N GLN A 79 -1.94 -0.91 -14.28
CA GLN A 79 -0.61 -0.95 -14.91
C GLN A 79 0.39 -1.82 -14.14
N THR A 80 0.23 -1.95 -12.82
CA THR A 80 1.10 -2.75 -11.96
C THR A 80 0.30 -3.84 -11.27
N PHE A 81 0.81 -5.08 -11.33
CA PHE A 81 0.22 -6.22 -10.64
C PHE A 81 -1.29 -6.39 -10.91
N PRO A 82 -1.74 -6.39 -12.18
CA PRO A 82 -3.14 -6.61 -12.49
C PRO A 82 -3.59 -7.96 -11.95
N ASP A 83 -4.86 -8.06 -11.54
CA ASP A 83 -5.46 -9.29 -11.00
C ASP A 83 -4.79 -9.86 -9.74
N MET A 84 -4.00 -9.08 -9.02
CA MET A 84 -3.48 -9.47 -7.70
C MET A 84 -4.35 -8.91 -6.57
N TYR A 85 -4.32 -9.54 -5.40
CA TYR A 85 -5.00 -9.03 -4.22
C TYR A 85 -4.22 -7.87 -3.58
N ASP A 86 -4.94 -6.97 -2.92
CA ASP A 86 -4.42 -5.76 -2.30
C ASP A 86 -5.06 -5.51 -0.92
N ASN A 87 -4.55 -4.51 -0.20
CA ASN A 87 -5.27 -3.93 0.94
C ASN A 87 -6.63 -3.37 0.48
N VAL A 88 -7.52 -2.98 1.41
CA VAL A 88 -8.82 -2.43 0.99
C VAL A 88 -8.64 -1.17 0.14
N VAL A 89 -7.61 -0.37 0.43
CA VAL A 89 -7.24 0.84 -0.31
C VAL A 89 -5.72 1.00 -0.24
N ALA A 90 -5.10 1.38 -1.35
CA ALA A 90 -3.67 1.68 -1.39
C ALA A 90 -3.32 2.73 -2.46
N GLY A 91 -2.58 3.76 -2.06
CA GLY A 91 -2.32 4.92 -2.91
C GLY A 91 -0.86 5.36 -2.95
N GLY A 92 -0.48 6.00 -4.06
CA GLY A 92 0.79 6.73 -4.14
C GLY A 92 0.69 8.04 -3.38
N LEU A 93 1.77 8.48 -2.73
CA LEU A 93 1.81 9.78 -2.05
C LEU A 93 2.47 10.83 -2.96
N PRO A 94 1.69 11.67 -3.64
CA PRO A 94 2.23 12.73 -4.49
C PRO A 94 2.87 13.85 -3.68
N VAL A 95 3.70 14.66 -4.34
CA VAL A 95 4.25 15.88 -3.75
C VAL A 95 3.14 16.83 -3.31
N GLY A 96 3.33 17.48 -2.15
CA GLY A 96 2.42 18.50 -1.63
C GLY A 96 1.19 17.94 -0.92
N GLN A 97 1.07 16.62 -0.77
CA GLN A 97 0.03 15.98 0.04
C GLN A 97 0.67 15.34 1.29
N THR A 98 0.01 15.45 2.44
CA THR A 98 0.39 14.70 3.64
C THR A 98 -0.08 13.23 3.56
N PRO A 99 0.55 12.29 4.27
CA PRO A 99 0.11 10.90 4.28
C PRO A 99 -1.37 10.71 4.67
N ILE A 100 -1.86 11.46 5.65
CA ILE A 100 -3.27 11.35 6.09
C ILE A 100 -4.26 11.89 5.05
N GLU A 101 -3.94 13.01 4.40
CA GLU A 101 -4.76 13.54 3.30
C GLU A 101 -4.80 12.55 2.13
N CYS A 102 -3.68 11.89 1.83
CA CYS A 102 -3.61 10.85 0.83
C CYS A 102 -4.49 9.66 1.20
N ALA A 103 -4.38 9.13 2.42
CA ALA A 103 -5.19 8.01 2.86
C ALA A 103 -6.69 8.30 2.78
N ILE A 104 -7.13 9.49 3.19
CA ILE A 104 -8.53 9.90 3.11
C ILE A 104 -9.00 10.01 1.65
N ARG A 105 -8.21 10.66 0.78
CA ARG A 105 -8.52 10.80 -0.65
C ARG A 105 -8.69 9.43 -1.31
N GLU A 106 -7.73 8.53 -1.13
CA GLU A 106 -7.72 7.20 -1.74
C GLU A 106 -8.88 6.35 -1.22
N CYS A 107 -9.27 6.48 0.06
CA CYS A 107 -10.45 5.80 0.59
C CYS A 107 -11.75 6.21 -0.11
N MET A 108 -11.85 7.49 -0.50
CA MET A 108 -12.99 8.01 -1.24
C MET A 108 -12.94 7.61 -2.72
N GLU A 109 -11.75 7.60 -3.32
CA GLU A 109 -11.53 7.31 -4.74
C GLU A 109 -11.65 5.82 -5.08
N GLU A 110 -10.93 4.92 -4.39
CA GLU A 110 -10.88 3.50 -4.75
C GLU A 110 -12.06 2.69 -4.18
N ALA A 111 -12.46 2.98 -2.94
CA ALA A 111 -13.43 2.19 -2.17
C ALA A 111 -14.77 2.90 -1.91
N TYR A 112 -14.95 4.12 -2.44
CA TYR A 112 -16.16 4.93 -2.31
C TYR A 112 -16.61 5.14 -0.85
N PHE A 113 -15.67 5.15 0.09
CA PHE A 113 -16.00 5.48 1.47
C PHE A 113 -16.35 6.96 1.56
N PRO A 114 -17.51 7.33 2.13
CA PRO A 114 -17.79 8.71 2.47
C PRO A 114 -16.69 9.30 3.34
N GLU A 115 -16.46 10.61 3.24
CA GLU A 115 -15.40 11.31 3.96
C GLU A 115 -15.44 11.05 5.49
N GLU A 116 -16.64 10.97 6.07
CA GLU A 116 -16.84 10.67 7.50
C GLU A 116 -16.34 9.27 7.92
N ILE A 117 -16.31 8.31 6.99
CA ILE A 117 -15.71 6.99 7.21
C ILE A 117 -14.21 7.06 6.94
N ALA A 118 -13.81 7.68 5.82
CA ALA A 118 -12.40 7.80 5.43
C ALA A 118 -11.57 8.51 6.51
N LYS A 119 -12.14 9.50 7.22
CA LYS A 119 -11.48 10.20 8.33
C LYS A 119 -11.25 9.35 9.59
N LYS A 120 -11.85 8.15 9.69
CA LYS A 120 -11.66 7.25 10.84
C LYS A 120 -10.36 6.46 10.77
N VAL A 121 -9.59 6.58 9.68
CA VAL A 121 -8.28 5.91 9.56
C VAL A 121 -7.36 6.28 10.72
N VAL A 122 -6.72 5.28 11.30
CA VAL A 122 -5.78 5.44 12.41
C VAL A 122 -4.38 5.11 11.92
N PRO A 123 -3.37 5.99 12.06
CA PRO A 123 -2.01 5.66 11.70
C PRO A 123 -1.46 4.58 12.64
N VAL A 124 -0.89 3.52 12.09
CA VAL A 124 -0.39 2.36 12.86
C VAL A 124 1.07 2.03 12.65
N GLY A 125 1.74 2.72 11.72
CA GLY A 125 3.17 2.56 11.49
C GLY A 125 3.57 2.90 10.06
N ALA A 126 4.75 2.43 9.67
CA ALA A 126 5.23 2.47 8.30
C ALA A 126 6.16 1.28 8.06
N VAL A 127 6.17 0.75 6.84
CA VAL A 127 7.21 -0.21 6.39
C VAL A 127 8.14 0.42 5.38
N THR A 128 9.40 -0.03 5.39
CA THR A 128 10.45 0.37 4.47
C THR A 128 11.11 -0.83 3.84
N TYR A 129 11.10 -0.86 2.51
CA TYR A 129 11.73 -1.92 1.72
C TYR A 129 12.28 -1.36 0.42
N THR A 130 13.15 -2.11 -0.23
CA THR A 130 13.61 -1.79 -1.58
C THR A 130 13.24 -2.94 -2.51
N PHE A 131 12.43 -2.62 -3.51
CA PHE A 131 12.10 -3.54 -4.59
C PHE A 131 12.86 -3.13 -5.85
N TYR A 132 13.25 -4.09 -6.68
CA TYR A 132 13.83 -3.80 -7.98
C TYR A 132 13.27 -4.74 -9.03
N ASN A 133 13.14 -4.23 -10.25
CA ASN A 133 12.73 -5.00 -11.42
C ASN A 133 13.39 -4.43 -12.68
N PHE A 134 12.92 -4.85 -13.85
CA PHE A 134 13.41 -4.34 -15.13
C PHE A 134 13.27 -2.82 -15.29
N ASP A 135 12.30 -2.20 -14.62
CA ASP A 135 12.02 -0.76 -14.68
C ASP A 135 12.86 0.07 -13.69
N GLY A 136 13.74 -0.58 -12.92
CA GLY A 136 14.72 0.05 -12.04
C GLY A 136 14.58 -0.35 -10.57
N ILE A 137 15.03 0.54 -9.68
CA ILE A 137 15.07 0.31 -8.22
C ILE A 137 14.09 1.27 -7.56
N LYS A 138 13.28 0.75 -6.64
CA LYS A 138 12.26 1.50 -5.91
C LYS A 138 12.43 1.26 -4.40
N PRO A 139 13.20 2.10 -3.73
CA PRO A 139 13.15 2.20 -2.29
C PRO A 139 11.81 2.84 -1.88
N GLU A 140 11.00 2.15 -1.10
CA GLU A 140 9.64 2.57 -0.76
C GLU A 140 9.45 2.74 0.74
N ASN A 141 8.68 3.77 1.11
CA ASN A 141 8.16 3.98 2.46
C ASN A 141 6.64 3.95 2.35
N GLN A 142 6.01 2.98 3.00
CA GLN A 142 4.55 2.84 2.97
C GLN A 142 4.00 3.17 4.35
N TYR A 143 3.21 4.25 4.44
CA TYR A 143 2.52 4.63 5.66
C TYR A 143 1.28 3.76 5.84
N LEU A 144 1.13 3.20 7.04
CA LEU A 144 0.07 2.24 7.33
C LEU A 144 -1.02 2.89 8.15
N TYR A 145 -2.25 2.58 7.75
CA TYR A 145 -3.44 2.99 8.47
C TYR A 145 -4.36 1.80 8.68
N ASP A 146 -5.04 1.78 9.81
CA ASP A 146 -6.11 0.83 10.09
C ASP A 146 -7.46 1.55 10.04
N LEU A 147 -8.47 0.90 9.46
CA LEU A 147 -9.84 1.39 9.38
C LEU A 147 -10.78 0.31 9.87
N GLU A 148 -11.25 0.45 11.12
CA GLU A 148 -12.29 -0.42 11.66
C GLU A 148 -13.65 -0.01 11.06
N LEU A 149 -14.28 -0.93 10.34
CA LEU A 149 -15.55 -0.76 9.67
C LEU A 149 -16.65 -1.49 10.42
N SER A 150 -17.83 -0.89 10.49
CA SER A 150 -19.05 -1.58 10.91
C SER A 150 -19.60 -2.47 9.80
N LYS A 151 -20.60 -3.30 10.13
CA LYS A 151 -21.21 -4.23 9.18
C LYS A 151 -21.91 -3.55 8.00
N ASP A 152 -22.27 -2.27 8.13
CA ASP A 152 -22.99 -1.49 7.12
C ASP A 152 -22.05 -0.61 6.27
N GLU A 153 -20.79 -0.47 6.67
CA GLU A 153 -19.78 0.38 6.01
C GLU A 153 -19.01 -0.44 4.98
N LEU A 154 -19.69 -0.80 3.89
CA LEU A 154 -19.16 -1.68 2.84
C LEU A 154 -18.38 -0.90 1.78
N PRO A 155 -17.17 -1.36 1.38
CA PRO A 155 -16.44 -0.77 0.26
C PRO A 155 -17.18 -0.99 -1.07
N LYS A 156 -17.07 -0.05 -1.99
CA LYS A 156 -17.63 -0.14 -3.34
C LYS A 156 -16.63 0.33 -4.38
N ILE A 157 -16.65 -0.33 -5.53
CA ILE A 157 -15.80 0.03 -6.68
C ILE A 157 -16.26 1.39 -7.22
N ASN A 158 -15.31 2.28 -7.53
CA ASN A 158 -15.62 3.63 -8.00
C ASN A 158 -14.81 4.09 -9.21
N ASP A 159 -13.48 4.05 -9.15
CA ASP A 159 -12.59 4.65 -10.16
C ASP A 159 -12.06 3.67 -11.23
N GLY A 160 -12.41 2.38 -11.11
CA GLY A 160 -11.98 1.32 -12.02
C GLY A 160 -10.61 0.71 -11.70
N GLU A 161 -9.99 1.08 -10.59
CA GLU A 161 -8.71 0.53 -10.12
C GLU A 161 -8.87 -0.83 -9.41
N VAL A 162 -10.06 -1.09 -8.88
CA VAL A 162 -10.47 -2.33 -8.20
C VAL A 162 -11.58 -3.03 -8.98
N GLN A 163 -11.52 -4.36 -9.08
CA GLN A 163 -12.57 -5.17 -9.72
C GLN A 163 -13.49 -5.91 -8.74
N SER A 164 -13.04 -6.13 -7.50
CA SER A 164 -13.89 -6.71 -6.44
C SER A 164 -13.31 -6.44 -5.05
N PHE A 165 -14.18 -6.50 -4.05
CA PHE A 165 -13.82 -6.50 -2.63
C PHE A 165 -14.30 -7.79 -1.98
N ASN A 166 -13.45 -8.37 -1.13
CA ASN A 166 -13.73 -9.63 -0.46
C ASN A 166 -13.51 -9.48 1.04
N LEU A 167 -14.48 -9.93 1.86
CA LEU A 167 -14.34 -9.95 3.31
C LEU A 167 -13.90 -11.34 3.75
N TRP A 168 -12.65 -11.47 4.21
CA TRP A 168 -12.04 -12.76 4.51
C TRP A 168 -11.54 -12.90 5.93
N ASP A 169 -11.54 -14.13 6.43
CA ASP A 169 -10.81 -14.53 7.62
C ASP A 169 -9.32 -14.77 7.30
N PHE A 170 -8.54 -14.99 8.35
CA PHE A 170 -7.10 -15.18 8.22
C PHE A 170 -6.69 -16.52 7.64
N ASP A 171 -7.56 -17.54 7.67
CA ASP A 171 -7.27 -18.81 7.02
C ASP A 171 -7.26 -18.62 5.50
N LYS A 172 -8.27 -17.94 4.94
CA LYS A 172 -8.29 -17.62 3.52
C LYS A 172 -7.16 -16.66 3.12
N ILE A 173 -6.90 -15.63 3.92
CA ILE A 173 -5.80 -14.69 3.65
C ILE A 173 -4.45 -15.42 3.63
N THR A 174 -4.22 -16.34 4.57
CA THR A 174 -2.98 -17.14 4.65
C THR A 174 -2.83 -18.06 3.44
N GLU A 175 -3.92 -18.69 2.99
CA GLU A 175 -3.92 -19.52 1.77
C GLU A 175 -3.45 -18.71 0.56
N VAL A 176 -4.04 -17.52 0.36
CA VAL A 176 -3.75 -16.63 -0.78
C VAL A 176 -2.33 -16.03 -0.71
N LEU A 177 -1.85 -15.69 0.49
CA LEU A 177 -0.45 -15.27 0.71
C LEU A 177 0.54 -16.36 0.31
N LYS A 178 0.29 -17.62 0.71
CA LYS A 178 1.15 -18.77 0.37
C LYS A 178 1.14 -19.09 -1.12
N ASN A 179 0.06 -18.76 -1.82
CA ASN A 179 -0.05 -18.90 -3.26
C ASN A 179 0.55 -17.72 -4.05
N HIS A 180 1.15 -16.72 -3.37
CA HIS A 180 1.73 -15.52 -3.98
C HIS A 180 0.76 -14.69 -4.83
N GLU A 181 -0.52 -14.66 -4.44
CA GLU A 181 -1.57 -13.99 -5.21
C GLU A 181 -1.79 -12.53 -4.79
N PHE A 182 -1.15 -12.08 -3.71
CA PHE A 182 -1.12 -10.68 -3.30
C PHE A 182 -0.09 -9.89 -4.11
N CYS A 183 -0.42 -8.64 -4.44
CA CYS A 183 0.60 -7.67 -4.83
C CYS A 183 1.70 -7.68 -3.74
N PRO A 184 3.00 -7.76 -4.10
CA PRO A 184 4.06 -8.00 -3.12
C PRO A 184 4.04 -7.03 -1.93
N THR A 185 3.73 -5.77 -2.18
CA THR A 185 3.67 -4.71 -1.17
C THR A 185 2.49 -4.90 -0.22
N ALA A 186 1.32 -5.21 -0.76
CA ALA A 186 0.12 -5.48 0.01
C ALA A 186 0.25 -6.75 0.87
N GLY A 187 0.85 -7.81 0.31
CA GLY A 187 1.11 -9.04 1.05
C GLY A 187 1.98 -8.79 2.30
N LEU A 188 3.02 -7.97 2.17
CA LEU A 188 3.86 -7.56 3.29
C LEU A 188 3.05 -6.86 4.39
N ILE A 189 2.17 -5.95 4.00
CA ILE A 189 1.38 -5.12 4.92
C ILE A 189 0.27 -5.93 5.60
N VAL A 190 -0.30 -6.91 4.92
CA VAL A 190 -1.23 -7.87 5.52
C VAL A 190 -0.52 -8.72 6.58
N ILE A 191 0.72 -9.17 6.32
CA ILE A 191 1.51 -9.90 7.32
C ILE A 191 1.83 -8.99 8.53
N GLU A 192 2.19 -7.73 8.28
CA GLU A 192 2.40 -6.72 9.33
C GLU A 192 1.15 -6.55 10.22
N PHE A 193 -0.03 -6.44 9.60
CA PHE A 193 -1.31 -6.39 10.30
C PHE A 193 -1.56 -7.65 11.14
N MET A 194 -1.34 -8.84 10.56
CA MET A 194 -1.48 -10.12 11.25
C MET A 194 -0.56 -10.23 12.47
N ILE A 195 0.64 -9.67 12.41
CA ILE A 195 1.58 -9.62 13.54
C ILE A 195 1.06 -8.66 14.62
N ARG A 196 0.70 -7.41 14.28
CA ARG A 196 0.18 -6.43 15.25
C ARG A 196 -1.10 -6.90 15.96
N HIS A 197 -1.92 -7.69 15.27
CA HIS A 197 -3.16 -8.24 15.81
C HIS A 197 -3.01 -9.63 16.45
N GLY A 198 -1.78 -10.15 16.59
CA GLY A 198 -1.50 -11.40 17.31
C GLY A 198 -1.98 -12.67 16.60
N ILE A 199 -2.19 -12.62 15.28
CA ILE A 199 -2.52 -13.78 14.44
C ILE A 199 -1.25 -14.55 14.12
N ILE A 200 -0.20 -13.83 13.71
CA ILE A 200 1.17 -14.35 13.59
C ILE A 200 1.91 -13.96 14.86
N THR A 201 2.58 -14.92 15.49
CA THR A 201 3.21 -14.79 16.79
C THR A 201 4.53 -15.58 16.83
N PRO A 202 5.42 -15.32 17.80
CA PRO A 202 6.63 -16.13 17.97
C PRO A 202 6.35 -17.62 18.26
N ASN A 203 5.14 -17.97 18.69
CA ASN A 203 4.77 -19.34 19.03
C ASN A 203 4.30 -20.16 17.82
N ASN A 204 3.88 -19.50 16.73
CA ASN A 204 3.34 -20.16 15.54
C ASN A 204 4.11 -19.84 14.24
N GLU A 205 5.11 -18.96 14.28
CA GLU A 205 5.98 -18.63 13.15
C GLU A 205 7.45 -18.72 13.57
N LYS A 206 8.20 -19.59 12.91
CA LYS A 206 9.62 -19.85 13.20
C LYS A 206 10.53 -18.71 12.71
N ASP A 207 10.13 -18.03 11.64
CA ASP A 207 10.91 -16.97 11.00
C ASP A 207 10.45 -15.58 11.49
N TYR A 208 9.73 -15.51 12.62
CA TYR A 208 9.04 -14.31 13.12
C TYR A 208 9.96 -13.09 13.24
N LEU A 209 11.16 -13.26 13.79
CA LEU A 209 12.12 -12.15 13.95
C LEU A 209 12.70 -11.67 12.62
N ASP A 210 12.92 -12.59 11.68
CA ASP A 210 13.41 -12.25 10.33
C ASP A 210 12.33 -11.49 9.55
N ILE A 211 11.07 -11.92 9.66
CA ILE A 211 9.93 -11.24 9.06
C ILE A 211 9.81 -9.81 9.58
N ILE A 212 9.80 -9.61 10.90
CA ILE A 212 9.68 -8.25 11.47
C ILE A 212 10.87 -7.38 11.09
N SER A 213 12.09 -7.92 11.12
CA SER A 213 13.28 -7.17 10.74
C SER A 213 13.23 -6.74 9.28
N SER A 214 12.61 -7.53 8.41
CA SER A 214 12.45 -7.22 6.98
C SER A 214 11.53 -6.03 6.70
N PHE A 215 10.67 -5.62 7.65
CA PHE A 215 9.75 -4.50 7.47
C PHE A 215 10.42 -3.13 7.55
N HIS A 216 11.64 -3.05 8.10
CA HIS A 216 12.28 -1.78 8.43
C HIS A 216 13.71 -1.71 7.89
N ASN A 217 13.86 -1.89 6.57
CA ASN A 217 15.15 -1.76 5.93
C ASN A 217 15.59 -0.29 5.88
N ASP A 218 16.84 -0.03 6.21
CA ASP A 218 17.44 1.29 5.97
C ASP A 218 17.57 1.51 4.46
N ILE A 219 16.98 2.60 3.97
CA ILE A 219 17.00 2.97 2.56
C ILE A 219 18.24 3.84 2.25
N GLY A 220 18.88 4.46 3.24
CA GLY A 220 20.10 5.24 3.04
C GLY A 220 19.96 6.55 2.23
N PHE A 221 18.74 6.94 1.84
CA PHE A 221 18.45 8.19 1.13
C PHE A 221 17.60 9.14 1.98
N PRO A 222 17.74 10.48 1.84
CA PRO A 222 16.89 11.43 2.55
C PRO A 222 15.41 11.21 2.23
N GLY A 223 14.56 11.37 3.24
CA GLY A 223 13.10 11.44 3.09
C GLY A 223 12.58 12.72 3.72
N PRO A 224 11.25 12.91 3.75
CA PRO A 224 10.66 14.04 4.46
C PRO A 224 11.11 14.02 5.92
N ALA A 225 11.47 15.19 6.45
CA ALA A 225 11.53 15.39 7.88
C ALA A 225 10.07 15.52 8.30
N HIS A 226 9.62 14.70 9.24
CA HIS A 226 8.27 14.85 9.76
C HIS A 226 8.06 16.27 10.28
N CYS A 227 6.85 16.77 10.00
CA CYS A 227 6.34 18.12 10.21
C CYS A 227 6.56 18.65 11.64
#